data_AF-A0A2S5D1Z5-F1
#
_entry.id   AF-A0A2S5D1Z5-F1
#
_cell.length_a   1.000
_cell.length_b   1.000
_cell.length_c   1.000
_cell.angle_alpha   90.00
_cell.angle_beta   90.00
_cell.angle_gamma   90.00
#
_symmetry.space_group_name_H-M   'P 1'
#
loop_
_entity.id
_entity.type
_entity.pdbx_description
1 polymer ?
#
loop_
_entity_poly.entity_id
_entity_poly.type
_entity_poly.pdbx_seq_one_letter_code
_entity_poly.pdbx_strand_id
1 'polypeptide(L)' 'MAVSALEMAQDSSRVFWSFEEVDAKLHQIMKNIYADSKAAADKYGYPGNLVVGANIAGFIKVADGMLSEGVY' A
#
# COMPACT_ATOMS: atom_id res chain seq x y z
N MET A 1 5.09 4.39 -7.78
CA MET A 1 3.67 4.81 -7.75
C MET A 1 3.23 5.47 -6.44
N ALA A 2 4.00 5.43 -5.34
CA ALA A 2 3.60 6.11 -4.09
C ALA A 2 3.63 7.65 -4.19
N VAL A 3 4.71 8.22 -4.73
CA VAL A 3 4.84 9.69 -4.89
C VAL A 3 3.77 10.25 -5.82
N SER A 4 3.48 9.59 -6.95
CA SER A 4 2.40 10.01 -7.86
C SER A 4 1.03 9.98 -7.18
N ALA A 5 0.75 9.01 -6.31
CA ALA A 5 -0.49 8.99 -5.53
C ALA A 5 -0.55 10.15 -4.50
N LEU A 6 0.59 10.51 -3.90
CA LEU A 6 0.69 11.68 -3.02
C LEU A 6 0.49 13.00 -3.80
N GLU A 7 1.03 13.10 -5.01
CA GLU A 7 0.81 14.23 -5.93
C GLU A 7 -0.68 14.39 -6.25
N MET A 8 -1.35 13.32 -6.67
CA MET A 8 -2.80 13.33 -6.91
C MET A 8 -3.62 13.72 -5.66
N ALA A 9 -3.17 13.32 -4.47
CA ALA A 9 -3.81 13.68 -3.20
C ALA A 9 -3.64 15.19 -2.89
N GLN A 10 -2.47 15.76 -3.16
CA GLN A 10 -2.22 17.21 -3.04
C GLN A 10 -3.11 17.99 -4.00
N ASP A 11 -3.18 17.58 -5.28
CA ASP A 11 -3.96 18.24 -6.32
C ASP A 11 -5.47 18.23 -6.01
N SER A 12 -6.01 17.06 -5.65
CA SER A 12 -7.43 16.90 -5.32
C SER A 12 -7.84 17.68 -4.07
N SER A 13 -6.94 17.84 -3.10
CA SER A 13 -7.21 18.54 -1.83
C SER A 13 -6.78 20.00 -1.85
N ARG A 14 -6.12 20.47 -2.92
CA ARG A 14 -5.51 21.81 -3.04
C ARG A 14 -4.59 22.16 -1.86
N VAL A 15 -3.83 21.18 -1.40
CA VAL A 15 -2.85 21.34 -0.31
C VAL A 15 -1.44 21.20 -0.86
N PHE A 16 -0.48 21.90 -0.26
CA PHE A 16 0.93 21.75 -0.56
C PHE A 16 1.65 21.24 0.69
N TRP A 17 2.41 20.17 0.53
CA TRP A 17 3.28 19.62 1.56
C TRP A 17 4.73 20.02 1.33
N SER A 18 5.49 20.19 2.41
CA SER A 18 6.93 20.32 2.32
C SER A 18 7.57 19.03 1.81
N PHE A 19 8.83 19.13 1.38
CA PHE A 19 9.60 17.95 0.99
C PHE A 19 9.68 16.92 2.13
N GLU A 20 9.93 17.38 3.36
CA GLU A 20 10.05 16.55 4.56
C GLU A 20 8.74 15.83 4.87
N GLU A 21 7.59 16.48 4.67
CA GLU A 21 6.28 15.87 4.85
C GLU A 21 6.02 14.77 3.80
N VAL A 22 6.39 15.01 2.54
CA VAL A 22 6.28 14.00 1.47
C VAL A 22 7.20 12.82 1.74
N ASP A 23 8.45 13.07 2.14
CA ASP A 23 9.42 12.03 2.48
C ASP A 23 8.95 11.19 3.68
N ALA A 24 8.46 11.83 4.75
CA ALA A 24 7.92 11.12 5.91
C ALA A 24 6.72 10.24 5.54
N LYS A 25 5.81 10.73 4.69
CA LYS A 25 4.68 9.95 4.18
C LYS A 25 5.15 8.78 3.32
N LEU A 26 6.10 9.01 2.40
CA LEU A 26 6.67 7.96 1.57
C LEU A 26 7.34 6.87 2.42
N HIS A 27 8.14 7.28 3.41
CA HIS A 27 8.80 6.36 4.33
C HIS A 27 7.79 5.51 5.10
N GLN A 28 6.70 6.11 5.55
CA GLN A 28 5.62 5.38 6.22
C GLN A 28 4.91 4.40 5.27
N ILE A 29 4.65 4.80 4.02
CA ILE A 29 4.08 3.91 3.00
C ILE A 29 4.97 2.69 2.78
N MET A 30 6.28 2.88 2.65
CA MET A 30 7.23 1.78 2.44
C MET A 30 7.30 0.83 3.65
N LYS A 31 7.25 1.36 4.87
CA LYS A 31 7.15 0.55 6.10
C LYS A 31 5.89 -0.30 6.12
N ASN A 32 4.76 0.28 5.74
CA ASN A 32 3.48 -0.44 5.68
C ASN A 32 3.53 -1.56 4.63
N ILE A 33 4.05 -1.28 3.42
CA ILE A 33 4.21 -2.30 2.37
C ILE A 33 5.03 -3.50 2.87
N TYR A 34 6.15 -3.23 3.56
CA TYR A 34 6.96 -4.29 4.15
C TYR A 34 6.20 -5.07 5.24
N ALA A 35 5.55 -4.38 6.16
CA ALA A 35 4.81 -4.99 7.25
C ALA A 35 3.66 -5.88 6.73
N ASP A 36 2.90 -5.39 5.77
CA ASP A 36 1.77 -6.11 5.15
C ASP A 36 2.27 -7.35 4.40
N SER A 37 3.36 -7.21 3.63
CA SER A 37 3.97 -8.33 2.90
C SER A 37 4.46 -9.39 3.88
N LYS A 38 5.17 -8.99 4.94
CA LYS A 38 5.66 -9.93 5.96
C LYS A 38 4.49 -10.63 6.65
N ALA A 39 3.49 -9.89 7.10
CA ALA A 39 2.33 -10.45 7.81
C ALA A 39 1.54 -11.42 6.93
N ALA A 40 1.36 -11.10 5.64
CA ALA A 40 0.72 -12.01 4.69
C ALA A 40 1.56 -13.28 4.47
N ALA A 41 2.88 -13.14 4.27
CA ALA A 41 3.77 -14.29 4.12
C ALA A 41 3.70 -15.23 5.34
N ASP A 42 3.77 -14.66 6.55
CA ASP A 42 3.68 -15.40 7.81
C ASP A 42 2.32 -16.09 7.95
N LYS A 43 1.22 -15.38 7.68
CA LYS A 43 -0.16 -15.90 7.79
C LYS A 43 -0.45 -17.08 6.87
N TYR A 44 0.12 -17.08 5.67
CA TYR A 44 -0.15 -18.09 4.65
C TYR A 44 0.96 -19.16 4.54
N GLY A 45 1.86 -19.26 5.52
CA GLY A 45 2.82 -20.36 5.63
C GLY A 45 4.10 -20.20 4.82
N TYR A 46 4.44 -18.98 4.42
CA TYR A 46 5.66 -18.65 3.68
C TYR A 46 6.55 -17.64 4.43
N PRO A 47 6.87 -17.86 5.72
CA PRO A 47 7.55 -16.86 6.54
C PRO A 47 8.88 -16.41 5.93
N GLY A 48 9.12 -15.09 5.95
CA GLY A 48 10.31 -14.46 5.35
C GLY A 48 10.28 -14.33 3.83
N ASN A 49 9.33 -14.96 3.12
CA ASN A 49 9.19 -14.80 1.67
C ASN A 49 8.37 -13.55 1.33
N LEU A 50 9.04 -12.40 1.27
CA LEU A 50 8.42 -11.11 0.97
C LEU A 50 7.79 -11.04 -0.41
N VAL A 51 8.28 -11.81 -1.39
CA VAL A 51 7.70 -11.82 -2.75
C VAL A 51 6.32 -12.48 -2.72
N VAL A 52 6.21 -13.63 -2.07
CA VAL A 52 4.91 -14.31 -1.88
C VAL A 52 3.99 -13.44 -1.03
N GLY A 53 4.52 -12.87 0.05
CA GLY A 53 3.78 -11.94 0.90
C GLY A 53 3.19 -10.74 0.16
N ALA A 54 3.99 -10.07 -0.66
CA ALA A 54 3.57 -8.91 -1.44
C ALA A 54 2.46 -9.28 -2.45
N ASN A 55 2.59 -10.42 -3.12
CA ASN A 55 1.57 -10.90 -4.05
C ASN A 55 0.24 -11.20 -3.34
N ILE A 56 0.30 -11.87 -2.17
CA ILE A 56 -0.89 -12.17 -1.37
C ILE A 56 -1.56 -10.88 -0.87
N ALA A 57 -0.78 -9.97 -0.27
CA ALA A 57 -1.29 -8.71 0.25
C ALA A 57 -1.92 -7.84 -0.85
N GLY A 58 -1.26 -7.74 -2.01
CA GLY A 58 -1.79 -7.03 -3.17
C GLY A 58 -3.08 -7.64 -3.71
N PHE A 59 -3.14 -8.97 -3.80
CA PHE A 59 -4.34 -9.68 -4.26
C PHE A 59 -5.53 -9.48 -3.31
N ILE A 60 -5.33 -9.65 -2.00
CA ILE A 60 -6.39 -9.45 -0.99
C ILE A 60 -6.97 -8.04 -1.11
N LYS A 61 -6.11 -7.01 -1.19
CA LYS A 61 -6.55 -5.61 -1.30
C LYS A 61 -7.44 -5.37 -2.53
N VAL A 62 -7.11 -5.96 -3.67
CA VAL A 62 -7.92 -5.83 -4.89
C VAL A 62 -9.21 -6.63 -4.77
N ALA A 63 -9.13 -7.88 -4.28
CA ALA A 63 -10.28 -8.74 -4.10
C ALA A 63 -11.33 -8.14 -3.14
N ASP A 64 -10.89 -7.59 -2.01
CA ASP A 64 -11.77 -6.91 -1.05
C ASP A 64 -12.44 -5.69 -1.69
N GLY A 65 -11.71 -4.92 -2.50
CA GLY A 65 -12.27 -3.79 -3.26
C GLY A 65 -13.31 -4.23 -4.28
N MET A 66 -13.06 -5.32 -5.02
CA MET A 66 -14.03 -5.90 -5.95
C MET A 66 -15.29 -6.41 -5.23
N LEU A 67 -15.12 -7.02 -4.06
CA LEU A 67 -16.26 -7.49 -3.24
C LEU A 67 -17.08 -6.33 -2.68
N SER A 68 -16.43 -5.22 -2.28
CA SER A 68 -17.14 -4.03 -1.76
C SER A 68 -17.90 -3.27 -2.83
N GLU A 69 -17.34 -3.18 -4.03
CA GLU A 69 -17.97 -2.57 -5.21
C GLU A 69 -19.09 -3.45 -5.78
N GLY A 70 -19.09 -4.75 -5.47
CA GLY A 70 -20.10 -5.70 -5.94
C GLY A 70 -19.90 -6.10 -7.40
N VAL A 71 -20.83 -6.87 -7.94
CA VAL A 71 -20.87 -7.19 -9.37
C VAL A 71 -21.58 -6.04 -10.08
N TYR A 72 -20.82 -5.19 -10.76
CA TYR A 72 -21.35 -4.20 -11.71
C TYR A 72 -21.67 -4.85 -13.07
#